data_AF-A0A075SD55-F1
#
_entry.id   AF-A0A075SD55-F1
#
_cell.length_a   1.000
_cell.length_b   1.000
_cell.length_c   1.000
_cell.angle_alpha   90.00
_cell.angle_beta   90.00
_cell.angle_gamma   90.00
#
_symmetry.space_group_name_H-M   'P 1'
#
loop_
_entity.id
_entity.type
_entity.pdbx_description
1 polymer ?
#
loop_
_entity_poly.entity_id
_entity_poly.type
_entity_poly.pdbx_seq_one_letter_code
_entity_poly.pdbx_strand_id
1 'polypeptide(L)'
;MNKLEEVRKYFIENPQSSMIDCARETGLDYDTVKTYVWRDTNRGVLSKDSDGRISYAYEFPEKATDTPAKQIAWAMVEILQDRAKSAIDDEMLLRFSKEIRLYIPELK
;
A
#
# COMPACT_ATOMS: atom_id res chain seq x y z
N MET A 1 -0.07 0.82 -20.87
CA MET A 1 -0.32 0.33 -19.51
C MET A 1 0.56 -0.89 -19.29
N ASN A 2 1.39 -0.93 -18.25
CA ASN A 2 2.20 -2.13 -17.97
C ASN A 2 1.39 -3.18 -17.19
N LYS A 3 1.85 -4.44 -17.19
CA LYS A 3 1.16 -5.57 -16.53
C LYS A 3 0.88 -5.33 -15.04
N LEU A 4 1.73 -4.57 -14.37
CA LEU A 4 1.52 -4.20 -12.97
C LEU A 4 0.34 -3.22 -12.81
N GLU A 5 0.30 -2.18 -13.64
CA GLU A 5 -0.79 -1.19 -13.64
C GLU A 5 -2.12 -1.85 -13.97
N GLU A 6 -2.11 -2.86 -14.84
CA GLU A 6 -3.28 -3.69 -15.15
C GLU A 6 -3.79 -4.46 -13.93
N VAL A 7 -2.91 -5.14 -13.18
CA VAL A 7 -3.28 -5.80 -11.91
C VAL A 7 -3.81 -4.81 -10.88
N ARG A 8 -3.17 -3.64 -10.74
CA ARG A 8 -3.64 -2.60 -9.81
C ARG A 8 -5.03 -2.09 -10.21
N LYS A 9 -5.20 -1.75 -11.49
CA LYS A 9 -6.47 -1.29 -12.04
C LYS A 9 -7.58 -2.30 -11.79
N TYR A 10 -7.32 -3.58 -12.03
CA TYR A 10 -8.28 -4.66 -11.77
C TYR A 10 -8.77 -4.64 -10.32
N PHE A 11 -7.86 -4.58 -9.33
CA PHE A 11 -8.25 -4.59 -7.92
C PHE A 11 -8.84 -3.27 -7.41
N ILE A 12 -8.59 -2.16 -8.10
CA ILE A 12 -9.27 -0.88 -7.84
C ILE A 12 -10.72 -0.95 -8.32
N GLU A 13 -10.95 -1.50 -9.53
CA GLU A 13 -12.29 -1.65 -10.11
C GLU A 13 -13.09 -2.79 -9.46
N ASN A 14 -12.41 -3.81 -8.94
CA ASN A 14 -13.00 -5.01 -8.34
C ASN A 14 -12.43 -5.25 -6.92
N PRO A 15 -12.73 -4.36 -5.95
CA PRO A 15 -12.24 -4.50 -4.59
C PRO A 15 -12.75 -5.82 -3.98
N GLN A 16 -11.96 -6.40 -3.07
CA GLN A 16 -12.27 -7.67 -2.41
C GLN A 16 -12.30 -8.89 -3.35
N SER A 17 -11.71 -8.78 -4.53
CA SER A 17 -11.50 -9.91 -5.44
C SER A 17 -10.26 -10.73 -5.06
N SER A 18 -10.22 -11.99 -5.51
CA SER A 18 -9.06 -12.86 -5.28
C SER A 18 -7.98 -12.68 -6.35
N MET A 19 -6.75 -13.12 -6.05
CA MET A 19 -5.67 -13.19 -7.06
C MET A 19 -5.99 -14.15 -8.21
N ILE A 20 -6.82 -15.17 -7.97
CA ILE A 20 -7.26 -16.13 -9.00
C ILE A 20 -8.20 -15.43 -9.98
N ASP A 21 -9.14 -14.63 -9.48
CA ASP A 21 -10.04 -13.86 -10.34
C ASP A 21 -9.25 -12.85 -11.18
N CYS A 22 -8.29 -12.13 -10.56
CA CYS A 22 -7.40 -11.24 -11.30
C CYS A 22 -6.65 -11.97 -12.42
N ALA A 23 -6.04 -13.12 -12.14
CA ALA A 23 -5.31 -13.90 -13.15
C ALA A 23 -6.22 -14.32 -14.31
N ARG A 24 -7.44 -14.77 -14.01
CA ARG A 24 -8.44 -15.17 -15.01
C ARG A 24 -8.87 -14.00 -15.90
N GLU A 25 -9.24 -12.87 -15.31
CA GLU A 25 -9.80 -11.73 -16.04
C GLU A 25 -8.74 -10.93 -16.82
N THR A 26 -7.51 -10.83 -16.28
CA THR A 26 -6.40 -10.13 -16.96
C THR A 26 -5.64 -11.02 -17.94
N GLY A 27 -5.84 -12.33 -17.91
CA GLY A 27 -5.07 -13.30 -18.69
C GLY A 27 -3.60 -13.41 -18.29
N LEU A 28 -3.23 -12.85 -17.12
CA LEU A 28 -1.89 -12.95 -16.55
C LEU A 28 -1.71 -14.25 -15.78
N ASP A 29 -0.48 -14.74 -15.76
CA ASP A 29 -0.13 -15.89 -14.94
C ASP A 29 -0.27 -15.59 -13.43
N TYR A 30 -0.72 -16.59 -12.67
CA TYR A 30 -0.97 -16.43 -11.23
C TYR A 30 0.29 -16.03 -10.46
N ASP A 31 1.46 -16.58 -10.80
CA ASP A 31 2.70 -16.22 -10.10
C ASP A 31 3.13 -14.77 -10.41
N THR A 32 2.79 -14.27 -11.60
CA THR A 32 2.97 -12.85 -11.94
C THR A 32 2.10 -11.96 -11.06
N VAL A 33 0.80 -12.27 -10.96
CA VAL A 33 -0.15 -11.54 -10.10
C VAL A 33 0.31 -11.59 -8.65
N LYS A 34 0.66 -12.78 -8.14
CA LYS A 34 1.16 -13.00 -6.79
C LYS A 34 2.42 -12.18 -6.49
N THR A 35 3.36 -12.10 -7.43
CA THR A 35 4.58 -11.30 -7.28
C THR A 35 4.27 -9.81 -7.14
N TYR A 36 3.35 -9.30 -7.96
CA TYR A 36 2.95 -7.90 -7.90
C TYR A 36 2.18 -7.56 -6.63
N VAL A 37 1.23 -8.41 -6.24
CA VAL A 37 0.48 -8.27 -4.99
C VAL A 37 1.41 -8.35 -3.79
N TRP A 38 2.35 -9.30 -3.75
CA TRP A 38 3.35 -9.39 -2.68
C TRP A 38 4.18 -8.11 -2.57
N ARG A 39 4.66 -7.59 -3.70
CA ARG A 39 5.44 -6.34 -3.73
C ARG A 39 4.64 -5.16 -3.18
N ASP A 40 3.38 -5.05 -3.58
CA ASP A 40 2.50 -3.95 -3.16
C ASP A 40 1.99 -4.13 -1.71
N THR A 41 1.89 -5.38 -1.23
CA THR A 41 1.65 -5.69 0.19
C THR A 41 2.81 -5.19 1.06
N ASN A 42 4.05 -5.49 0.68
CA ASN A 42 5.24 -5.02 1.42
C ASN A 42 5.39 -3.49 1.38
N ARG A 43 4.92 -2.88 0.30
CA ARG A 43 4.85 -1.42 0.18
C ARG A 43 3.68 -0.81 0.95
N GLY A 44 2.81 -1.61 1.59
CA GLY A 44 1.70 -1.12 2.40
C GLY A 44 0.69 -0.29 1.61
N VAL A 45 0.59 -0.53 0.30
CA VAL A 45 -0.32 0.19 -0.61
C VAL A 45 -1.60 -0.61 -0.88
N LEU A 46 -1.65 -1.86 -0.42
CA LEU A 46 -2.85 -2.68 -0.40
C LEU A 46 -3.02 -3.34 0.97
N SER A 47 -4.26 -3.75 1.23
CA SER A 47 -4.67 -4.57 2.36
C SER A 47 -5.19 -5.91 1.85
N LYS A 48 -5.01 -6.95 2.67
CA LYS A 48 -5.48 -8.30 2.41
C LYS A 48 -6.29 -8.76 3.61
N ASP A 49 -7.50 -9.26 3.39
CA ASP A 49 -8.34 -9.80 4.46
C ASP A 49 -7.95 -11.25 4.83
N SER A 50 -8.67 -11.84 5.79
CA SER A 50 -8.43 -13.22 6.24
C SER A 50 -8.67 -14.28 5.16
N ASP A 51 -9.55 -13.99 4.20
CA ASP A 51 -9.89 -14.88 3.08
C ASP A 51 -8.95 -14.69 1.88
N GLY A 52 -8.04 -13.72 1.99
CA GLY A 52 -7.03 -13.40 1.03
C GLY A 52 -7.49 -12.52 -0.14
N ARG A 53 -8.62 -11.85 0.04
CA ARG A 53 -9.16 -10.84 -0.87
C ARG A 53 -8.35 -9.54 -0.76
N ILE A 54 -8.17 -8.90 -1.90
CA ILE A 54 -7.28 -7.73 -2.04
C ILE A 54 -8.11 -6.46 -2.10
N SER A 55 -7.68 -5.41 -1.39
CA SER A 55 -8.21 -4.06 -1.53
C SER A 55 -7.09 -3.04 -1.47
N TYR A 56 -7.01 -2.18 -2.48
CA TYR A 56 -6.08 -1.04 -2.47
C TYR A 56 -6.67 0.08 -1.62
N ALA A 57 -5.92 0.50 -0.59
CA ALA A 57 -6.33 1.57 0.32
C ALA A 57 -6.03 2.97 -0.23
N TYR A 58 -5.38 3.05 -1.40
CA TYR A 58 -4.86 4.28 -1.96
C TYR A 58 -5.11 4.31 -3.46
N GLU A 59 -5.78 5.36 -3.94
CA GLU A 59 -5.63 5.78 -5.32
C GLU A 59 -4.16 6.15 -5.48
N PHE A 60 -3.37 5.31 -6.16
CA PHE A 60 -2.05 5.76 -6.58
C PHE A 60 -2.27 7.04 -7.38
N PRO A 61 -1.63 8.17 -7.01
CA PRO A 61 -1.45 9.25 -7.96
C PRO A 61 -0.95 8.59 -9.23
N GLU A 62 -1.69 8.80 -10.34
CA GLU A 62 -1.28 8.31 -11.65
C GLU A 62 0.23 8.50 -11.74
N LYS A 63 0.93 7.40 -12.05
CA LYS A 63 2.38 7.39 -12.14
C LYS A 63 2.73 8.64 -12.91
N ALA A 64 3.37 9.58 -12.22
CA ALA A 64 3.52 10.92 -12.75
C ALA A 64 4.71 10.83 -13.74
N THR A 65 4.48 10.16 -14.87
CA THR A 65 5.51 9.71 -15.80
C THR A 65 5.83 10.74 -16.86
N ASP A 66 5.09 11.84 -16.91
CA ASP A 66 5.29 12.85 -17.96
C ASP A 66 6.58 13.64 -17.81
N THR A 67 7.13 13.77 -16.59
CA THR A 67 8.33 14.59 -16.36
C THR A 67 9.31 13.97 -15.37
N PRO A 68 10.63 14.18 -15.55
CA PRO A 68 11.65 13.76 -14.59
C PRO A 68 11.39 14.28 -13.17
N ALA A 69 10.87 15.50 -13.03
CA ALA A 69 10.55 16.10 -11.74
C ALA A 69 9.47 15.30 -10.97
N LYS A 70 8.46 14.83 -11.69
CA LYS A 70 7.39 14.00 -11.13
C LYS A 70 7.88 12.60 -10.72
N GLN A 71 8.81 12.02 -11.47
CA GLN A 71 9.47 10.75 -11.10
C GLN A 71 10.33 10.89 -9.83
N ILE A 72 11.07 11.99 -9.71
CA ILE A 72 11.86 12.31 -8.51
C ILE A 72 10.94 12.51 -7.31
N ALA A 73 9.85 13.27 -7.47
CA ALA A 73 8.85 13.45 -6.42
C ALA A 73 8.26 12.12 -5.96
N TRP A 74 7.96 11.19 -6.88
CA TRP A 74 7.49 9.86 -6.55
C TRP A 74 8.51 9.04 -5.74
N ALA A 75 9.78 9.05 -6.15
CA ALA A 75 10.85 8.39 -5.41
C ALA A 75 11.03 8.97 -4.01
N MET A 76 10.88 10.30 -3.86
CA MET A 76 10.93 10.96 -2.54
C MET A 76 9.74 10.56 -1.66
N VAL A 77 8.54 10.44 -2.22
CA VAL A 77 7.36 9.94 -1.48
C VAL A 77 7.55 8.50 -1.02
N GLU A 78 8.09 7.61 -1.87
CA GLU A 78 8.42 6.23 -1.47
C GLU A 78 9.44 6.21 -0.31
N ILE A 79 10.50 7.01 -0.38
CA ILE A 79 11.49 7.11 0.71
C ILE A 79 10.87 7.65 2.00
N LEU A 80 10.00 8.65 1.91
CA LEU A 80 9.31 9.22 3.06
C LEU A 80 8.32 8.21 3.67
N GLN A 81 7.62 7.44 2.85
CA GLN A 81 6.73 6.39 3.31
C GLN A 81 7.48 5.28 4.05
N ASP A 82 8.62 4.84 3.53
CA ASP A 82 9.45 3.83 4.18
C ASP A 82 10.04 4.35 5.51
N ARG A 83 10.47 5.61 5.54
CA ARG A 83 10.90 6.27 6.80
C ARG A 83 9.74 6.44 7.79
N ALA A 84 8.54 6.75 7.32
CA ALA A 84 7.37 6.85 8.18
C ALA A 84 7.03 5.49 8.81
N LYS A 85 7.09 4.40 8.03
CA LYS A 85 6.92 3.05 8.56
C LYS A 85 8.00 2.66 9.55
N SER A 86 9.26 3.02 9.30
CA SER A 86 10.36 2.76 10.24
C SER A 86 10.33 3.68 11.47
N ALA A 87 9.65 4.83 11.39
CA ALA A 87 9.50 5.76 12.50
C ALA A 87 8.31 5.37 13.38
N ILE A 88 7.26 4.77 12.81
CA ILE A 88 6.18 4.10 13.55
C ILE A 88 6.65 2.69 13.97
N ASP A 89 7.87 2.59 14.46
CA ASP A 89 8.36 1.40 15.16
C ASP A 89 7.70 1.38 16.54
N ASP A 90 7.46 0.19 17.10
CA ASP A 90 6.68 -0.03 18.33
C ASP A 90 7.14 0.86 19.50
N GLU A 91 8.40 1.29 19.49
CA GLU A 91 9.00 2.22 20.47
C GLU A 91 8.37 3.63 20.45
N MET A 92 8.03 4.18 19.28
CA MET A 92 7.34 5.49 19.17
C MET A 92 5.88 5.38 19.60
N LEU A 93 5.18 4.30 19.23
CA LEU A 93 3.83 4.03 19.73
C LEU A 93 3.81 3.88 21.25
N LEU A 94 4.83 3.21 21.82
CA LEU A 94 4.99 3.08 23.27
C LEU A 94 5.24 4.43 23.94
N ARG A 95 6.10 5.29 23.37
CA ARG A 95 6.36 6.65 23.86
C ARG A 95 5.11 7.51 23.84
N PHE A 96 4.39 7.55 22.72
CA PHE A 96 3.13 8.28 22.64
C PHE A 96 2.09 7.72 23.62
N SER A 97 2.03 6.41 23.84
CA SER A 97 1.11 5.82 24.84
C SER A 97 1.42 6.27 26.29
N LYS A 98 2.70 6.53 26.60
CA LYS A 98 3.13 7.04 27.91
C LYS A 98 2.82 8.52 28.04
N GLU A 99 3.11 9.32 27.00
CA GLU A 99 2.80 10.75 26.98
C GLU A 99 1.28 10.98 27.06
N ILE A 100 0.47 10.27 26.26
CA ILE A 100 -0.99 10.35 26.32
C ILE A 100 -1.51 9.99 27.72
N ARG A 101 -0.95 8.97 28.39
CA ARG A 101 -1.32 8.61 29.77
C ARG A 101 -1.00 9.69 30.80
N LEU A 102 0.00 10.52 30.58
CA LEU A 102 0.38 11.62 31.47
C LEU A 102 -0.54 12.83 31.32
N TYR A 103 -1.13 13.03 30.14
CA TYR A 103 -2.09 14.12 29.89
C TYR A 103 -3.54 13.79 30.26
N ILE A 104 -3.93 12.51 30.33
CA ILE A 104 -5.29 12.09 30.75
C ILE A 104 -5.70 12.62 32.15
N PRO A 105 -4.82 12.62 33.18
CA PRO A 105 -5.11 13.23 34.47
C PRO A 105 -5.31 14.74 34.43
N GLU A 106 -4.69 15.44 33.48
CA GLU A 106 -4.78 16.91 33.32
C GLU A 106 -6.06 17.35 32.57
N LEU A 107 -6.80 16.40 32.00
CA LEU A 107 -8.09 16.62 31.33
C LEU A 107 -9.30 16.47 32.28
N LYS A 108 -9.08 16.31 33.59
CA LYS A 108 -10.10 16.34 34.64
C LYS A 108 -10.03 17.65 35.42
#